data_AF-A0A0B7GVU4-F1
#
_entry.id   AF-A0A0B7GVU4-F1
#
_cell.length_a   1.000
_cell.length_b   1.000
_cell.length_c   1.000
_cell.angle_alpha   90.00
_cell.angle_beta   90.00
_cell.angle_gamma   90.00
#
_symmetry.space_group_name_H-M   'P 1'
#
loop_
_entity.id
_entity.type
_entity.pdbx_description
1 polymer ?
#
loop_
_entity_poly.entity_id
_entity_poly.type
_entity_poly.pdbx_seq_one_letter_code
_entity_poly.pdbx_strand_id
1 'polypeptide(L)'
;MEELRSTVILDKEIKADARKKAERVLKNAEAEIEKIQEEITEYRDKTKKQKEEYYARLIKNYTQDAEAAIPLERQRRYISFVDKEIANALQLYFDQIGEEKRLQIIFKLLKTYSTVLKEKKIEVYYKGYSDAQIKKLITGALPKTHIQALKKLSDAEASALHFDDRVYIETVDKSLMCRASIQEIMNDLLHKKRQELAEVLFGSGVIT
;
A
#
# COMPACT_ATOMS: atom_id res chain seq x y z
N MET A 1 -29.86 97.65 -34.20
CA MET A 1 -28.73 97.54 -33.25
C MET A 1 -29.13 96.87 -31.93
N GLU A 2 -30.38 97.00 -31.48
CA GLU A 2 -30.89 96.35 -30.25
C GLU A 2 -31.08 94.83 -30.40
N GLU A 3 -31.53 94.34 -31.56
CA GLU A 3 -31.68 92.89 -31.81
C GLU A 3 -30.35 92.12 -31.73
N LEU A 4 -29.25 92.73 -32.19
CA LEU A 4 -27.89 92.17 -32.08
C LEU A 4 -27.38 92.16 -30.62
N ARG A 5 -27.87 93.06 -29.76
CA ARG A 5 -27.56 93.04 -28.32
C ARG A 5 -28.38 91.97 -27.59
N SER A 6 -29.61 91.73 -28.03
CA SER A 6 -30.50 90.68 -27.50
C SER A 6 -29.96 89.27 -27.80
N THR A 7 -29.52 89.00 -29.03
CA THR A 7 -28.92 87.70 -29.41
C THR A 7 -27.62 87.40 -28.67
N VAL A 8 -26.78 88.41 -28.43
CA VAL A 8 -25.54 88.26 -27.64
C VAL A 8 -25.81 87.94 -26.17
N ILE A 9 -26.91 88.45 -25.60
CA ILE A 9 -27.33 88.13 -24.23
C ILE A 9 -27.86 86.70 -24.16
N LEU A 10 -28.71 86.30 -25.12
CA LEU A 10 -29.21 84.92 -25.28
C LEU A 10 -28.07 83.91 -25.43
N ASP A 11 -27.07 84.20 -26.26
CA ASP A 11 -25.89 83.33 -26.42
C ASP A 11 -25.08 83.18 -25.13
N LYS A 12 -24.98 84.25 -24.32
CA LYS A 12 -24.33 84.18 -23.01
C LYS A 12 -25.12 83.33 -22.03
N GLU A 13 -26.45 83.42 -22.04
CA GLU A 13 -27.34 82.60 -21.22
C GLU A 13 -27.28 81.13 -21.62
N ILE A 14 -27.32 80.82 -22.92
CA ILE A 14 -27.17 79.46 -23.44
C ILE A 14 -25.83 78.86 -23.04
N LYS A 15 -24.74 79.64 -23.14
CA LYS A 15 -23.40 79.19 -22.71
C LYS A 15 -23.32 79.00 -21.19
N ALA A 16 -23.97 79.86 -20.40
CA ALA A 16 -24.00 79.72 -18.96
C ALA A 16 -24.81 78.50 -18.51
N ASP A 17 -25.94 78.22 -19.16
CA ASP A 17 -26.76 77.04 -18.88
C ASP A 17 -26.08 75.74 -19.33
N ALA A 18 -25.43 75.75 -20.50
CA ALA A 18 -24.59 74.64 -20.96
C ALA A 18 -23.42 74.36 -20.00
N ARG A 19 -22.78 75.39 -19.45
CA ARG A 19 -21.74 75.24 -18.41
C ARG A 19 -22.30 74.63 -17.14
N LYS A 20 -23.43 75.13 -16.62
CA LYS A 20 -24.08 74.56 -15.43
C LYS A 20 -24.48 73.10 -15.64
N LYS A 21 -24.96 72.76 -16.84
CA LYS A 21 -25.30 71.37 -17.18
C LYS A 21 -24.05 70.49 -17.24
N ALA A 22 -22.96 70.97 -17.85
CA ALA A 22 -21.68 70.27 -17.87
C ALA A 22 -21.10 70.04 -16.46
N GLU A 23 -21.13 71.06 -15.60
CA GLU A 23 -20.70 70.96 -14.20
C GLU A 23 -21.53 69.93 -13.41
N ARG A 24 -22.86 69.89 -13.61
CA ARG A 24 -23.72 68.87 -13.00
C ARG A 24 -23.39 67.46 -13.50
N VAL A 25 -23.12 67.30 -14.80
CA VAL A 25 -22.72 66.00 -15.36
C VAL A 25 -21.38 65.54 -14.79
N LEU A 26 -20.39 66.43 -14.69
CA LEU A 26 -19.08 66.13 -14.10
C LEU A 26 -19.22 65.72 -12.63
N LYS A 27 -19.98 66.48 -11.84
CA LYS A 27 -20.21 66.16 -10.43
C LYS A 27 -20.92 64.82 -10.23
N ASN A 28 -21.89 64.50 -11.08
CA ASN A 28 -22.56 63.21 -11.04
C ASN A 28 -21.62 62.06 -11.44
N ALA A 29 -20.76 62.27 -12.44
CA ALA A 29 -19.77 61.29 -12.85
C ALA A 29 -18.72 61.04 -11.76
N GLU A 30 -18.26 62.08 -11.07
CA GLU A 30 -17.36 61.94 -9.90
C GLU A 30 -18.01 61.10 -8.80
N ALA A 31 -19.27 61.40 -8.45
CA ALA A 31 -20.01 60.61 -7.46
C ALA A 31 -20.25 59.16 -7.89
N GLU A 32 -20.39 58.88 -9.19
CA GLU A 32 -20.53 57.54 -9.73
C GLU A 32 -19.18 56.78 -9.72
N ILE A 33 -18.07 57.47 -10.01
CA ILE A 33 -16.72 56.92 -9.90
C ILE A 33 -16.42 56.50 -8.46
N GLU A 34 -16.73 57.35 -7.47
CA GLU A 34 -16.53 57.03 -6.06
C GLU A 34 -17.32 55.78 -5.65
N LYS A 35 -18.59 55.67 -6.06
CA LYS A 35 -19.41 54.47 -5.80
C LYS A 35 -18.82 53.21 -6.42
N ILE A 36 -18.38 53.27 -7.68
CA ILE A 36 -17.77 52.12 -8.35
C ILE A 36 -16.46 51.72 -7.62
N GLN A 37 -15.69 52.68 -7.15
CA GLN A 37 -14.47 52.40 -6.37
C GLN A 37 -14.80 51.70 -5.04
N GLU A 38 -15.83 52.15 -4.33
CA GLU A 38 -16.32 51.51 -3.10
C GLU A 38 -16.83 50.08 -3.36
N GLU A 39 -17.61 49.86 -4.41
CA GLU A 39 -18.09 48.53 -4.76
C GLU A 39 -16.95 47.56 -5.10
N ILE A 40 -15.92 48.04 -5.83
CA ILE A 40 -14.75 47.23 -6.17
C ILE A 40 -13.94 46.89 -4.92
N THR A 41 -13.75 47.83 -3.98
CA THR A 41 -13.02 47.54 -2.74
C THR A 41 -13.78 46.55 -1.88
N GLU A 42 -15.09 46.71 -1.72
CA GLU A 42 -15.94 45.75 -1.02
C GLU A 42 -15.89 44.37 -1.65
N TYR A 43 -16.02 44.28 -2.98
CA TYR A 43 -15.94 43.02 -3.70
C TYR A 43 -14.58 42.34 -3.53
N ARG A 44 -13.49 43.11 -3.65
CA ARG A 44 -12.12 42.61 -3.46
C ARG A 44 -11.93 42.05 -2.06
N ASP A 45 -12.35 42.79 -1.04
CA ASP A 45 -12.13 42.41 0.35
C ASP A 45 -13.00 41.20 0.74
N LYS A 46 -14.24 41.15 0.25
CA LYS A 46 -15.11 39.96 0.37
C LYS A 46 -14.50 38.74 -0.30
N THR A 47 -13.99 38.89 -1.54
CA THR A 47 -13.36 37.79 -2.28
C THR A 47 -12.10 37.31 -1.57
N LYS A 48 -11.27 38.23 -1.07
CA LYS A 48 -10.06 37.92 -0.30
C LYS A 48 -10.41 37.09 0.93
N LYS A 49 -11.37 37.53 1.73
CA LYS A 49 -11.82 36.81 2.93
C LYS A 49 -12.36 35.41 2.59
N GLN A 50 -13.18 35.30 1.55
CA GLN A 50 -13.69 33.99 1.10
C GLN A 50 -12.56 33.03 0.68
N LYS A 51 -11.53 33.54 -0.02
CA LYS A 51 -10.38 32.73 -0.42
C LYS A 51 -9.52 32.33 0.77
N GLU A 52 -9.28 33.24 1.70
CA GLU A 52 -8.57 32.95 2.95
C GLU A 52 -9.28 31.86 3.75
N GLU A 53 -10.60 31.96 3.93
CA GLU A 53 -11.40 30.94 4.61
C GLU A 53 -11.37 29.60 3.88
N TYR A 54 -11.44 29.61 2.55
CA TYR A 54 -11.37 28.39 1.73
C TYR A 54 -10.02 27.68 1.88
N TYR A 55 -8.90 28.40 1.74
CA TYR A 55 -7.58 27.80 1.88
C TYR A 55 -7.28 27.39 3.32
N ALA A 56 -7.74 28.15 4.31
CA ALA A 56 -7.63 27.76 5.71
C ALA A 56 -8.35 26.42 5.98
N ARG A 57 -9.55 26.23 5.41
CA ARG A 57 -10.27 24.95 5.50
C ARG A 57 -9.52 23.81 4.80
N LEU A 58 -9.00 24.05 3.58
CA LEU A 58 -8.22 23.04 2.87
C LEU A 58 -6.98 22.62 3.65
N ILE A 59 -6.18 23.58 4.13
CA ILE A 59 -4.99 23.30 4.92
C ILE A 59 -5.37 22.47 6.15
N LYS A 60 -6.42 22.86 6.87
CA LYS A 60 -6.90 22.11 8.04
C LYS A 60 -7.27 20.67 7.72
N ASN A 61 -7.97 20.43 6.61
CA ASN A 61 -8.34 19.08 6.20
C ASN A 61 -7.10 18.26 5.84
N TYR A 62 -6.17 18.82 5.05
CA TYR A 62 -4.92 18.13 4.71
C TYR A 62 -4.06 17.83 5.93
N THR A 63 -3.97 18.74 6.91
CA THR A 63 -3.23 18.49 8.15
C THR A 63 -3.90 17.38 8.96
N GLN A 64 -5.23 17.37 9.06
CA GLN A 64 -5.96 16.31 9.76
C GLN A 64 -5.77 14.94 9.09
N ASP A 65 -5.85 14.89 7.77
CA ASP A 65 -5.63 13.66 7.00
C ASP A 65 -4.18 13.16 7.16
N ALA A 66 -3.20 14.07 7.12
CA ALA A 66 -1.80 13.74 7.31
C ALA A 66 -1.50 13.25 8.73
N GLU A 67 -2.04 13.93 9.75
CA GLU A 67 -1.90 13.56 11.15
C GLU A 67 -2.52 12.19 11.45
N ALA A 68 -3.59 11.81 10.74
CA ALA A 68 -4.17 10.47 10.83
C ALA A 68 -3.37 9.42 10.05
N ALA A 69 -2.92 9.74 8.83
CA ALA A 69 -2.29 8.77 7.93
C ALA A 69 -0.84 8.44 8.31
N ILE A 70 -0.04 9.43 8.72
CA ILE A 70 1.39 9.26 8.98
C ILE A 70 1.67 8.21 10.09
N PRO A 71 0.99 8.24 11.26
CA PRO A 71 1.21 7.24 12.30
C PRO A 71 0.85 5.81 11.84
N LEU A 72 -0.25 5.67 11.09
CA LEU A 72 -0.68 4.37 10.56
C LEU A 72 0.34 3.80 9.57
N GLU A 73 0.83 4.63 8.66
CA GLU A 73 1.83 4.23 7.68
C GLU A 73 3.18 3.91 8.34
N ARG A 74 3.56 4.66 9.39
CA ARG A 74 4.73 4.33 10.22
C ARG A 74 4.59 2.95 10.86
N GLN A 75 3.44 2.67 11.48
CA GLN A 75 3.19 1.38 12.12
C GLN A 75 3.19 0.24 11.11
N ARG A 76 2.54 0.43 9.95
CA ARG A 76 2.52 -0.54 8.86
C ARG A 76 3.92 -0.88 8.36
N ARG A 77 4.76 0.14 8.16
CA ARG A 77 6.16 -0.05 7.74
C ARG A 77 6.98 -0.76 8.81
N TYR A 78 6.77 -0.43 10.08
CA TYR A 78 7.45 -1.08 11.19
C TYR A 78 7.10 -2.58 11.26
N ILE A 79 5.81 -2.92 11.20
CA ILE A 79 5.34 -4.30 11.16
C ILE A 79 5.92 -5.06 9.95
N SER A 80 5.89 -4.44 8.76
CA SER A 80 6.45 -5.02 7.55
C SER A 80 7.97 -5.25 7.66
N PHE A 81 8.68 -4.37 8.34
CA PHE A 81 10.12 -4.53 8.60
C PHE A 81 10.35 -5.73 9.54
N VAL A 82 9.63 -5.79 10.66
CA VAL A 82 9.73 -6.90 11.62
C VAL A 82 9.46 -8.24 10.94
N ASP A 83 8.38 -8.34 10.14
CA ASP A 83 8.04 -9.58 9.44
C ASP A 83 9.12 -10.04 8.46
N LYS A 84 9.71 -9.08 7.74
CA LYS A 84 10.80 -9.35 6.81
C LYS A 84 12.03 -9.87 7.55
N GLU A 85 12.39 -9.25 8.67
CA GLU A 85 13.55 -9.66 9.45
C GLU A 85 13.36 -11.03 10.13
N ILE A 86 12.15 -11.34 10.61
CA ILE A 86 11.85 -12.69 11.13
C ILE A 86 12.01 -13.73 10.01
N ALA A 87 11.46 -13.46 8.82
CA ALA A 87 11.60 -14.36 7.69
C ALA A 87 13.06 -14.57 7.28
N ASN A 88 13.85 -13.50 7.25
CA ASN A 88 15.28 -13.55 6.97
C ASN A 88 16.04 -14.37 8.04
N ALA A 89 15.75 -14.14 9.32
CA ALA A 89 16.37 -14.87 10.42
C ALA A 89 16.06 -16.37 10.37
N LEU A 90 14.81 -16.74 10.06
CA LEU A 90 14.43 -18.14 9.85
C LEU A 90 15.17 -18.75 8.65
N GLN A 91 15.24 -18.03 7.53
CA GLN A 91 15.94 -18.50 6.34
C GLN A 91 17.41 -18.78 6.66
N LEU A 92 18.10 -17.82 7.30
CA LEU A 92 19.48 -17.96 7.74
C LEU A 92 19.69 -19.15 8.68
N TYR A 93 18.76 -19.34 9.63
CA TYR A 93 18.80 -20.50 10.53
C TYR A 93 18.75 -21.81 9.74
N PHE A 94 17.78 -21.95 8.83
CA PHE A 94 17.65 -23.17 8.03
C PHE A 94 18.85 -23.37 7.09
N ASP A 95 19.47 -22.30 6.58
CA ASP A 95 20.73 -22.32 5.83
C ASP A 95 21.92 -22.82 6.64
N GLN A 96 21.95 -22.58 7.94
CA GLN A 96 23.05 -22.97 8.81
C GLN A 96 22.90 -24.34 9.48
N ILE A 97 21.68 -24.87 9.67
CA ILE A 97 21.49 -26.13 10.41
C ILE A 97 22.01 -27.38 9.68
N GLY A 98 22.32 -27.27 8.38
CA GLY A 98 22.81 -28.36 7.55
C GLY A 98 21.73 -29.34 7.07
N GLU A 99 22.09 -30.15 6.07
CA GLU A 99 21.17 -31.03 5.33
C GLU A 99 20.50 -32.09 6.22
N GLU A 100 21.26 -32.71 7.14
CA GLU A 100 20.73 -33.77 7.99
C GLU A 100 19.61 -33.29 8.91
N LYS A 101 19.78 -32.12 9.55
CA LYS A 101 18.75 -31.53 10.39
C LYS A 101 17.54 -31.11 9.58
N ARG A 102 17.73 -30.55 8.37
CA ARG A 102 16.60 -30.24 7.46
C ARG A 102 15.77 -31.49 7.15
N LEU A 103 16.42 -32.59 6.79
CA LEU A 103 15.76 -33.86 6.53
C LEU A 103 14.98 -34.37 7.75
N GLN A 104 15.51 -34.23 8.97
CA GLN A 104 14.78 -34.58 10.20
C GLN A 104 13.52 -33.74 10.41
N ILE A 105 13.54 -32.46 10.03
CA ILE A 105 12.38 -31.58 10.14
C ILE A 105 11.34 -31.96 9.08
N ILE A 106 11.77 -32.19 7.83
CA ILE A 106 10.90 -32.71 6.75
C ILE A 106 10.29 -34.06 7.16
N PHE A 107 11.07 -34.95 7.78
CA PHE A 107 10.59 -36.23 8.30
C PHE A 107 9.44 -36.06 9.30
N LYS A 108 9.58 -35.13 10.26
CA LYS A 108 8.54 -34.83 11.25
C LYS A 108 7.29 -34.25 10.57
N LEU A 109 7.46 -33.39 9.56
CA LEU A 109 6.35 -32.87 8.78
C LEU A 109 5.63 -33.99 8.02
N LEU A 110 6.35 -34.88 7.34
CA LEU A 110 5.76 -36.00 6.61
C LEU A 110 4.95 -36.94 7.51
N LYS A 111 5.37 -37.13 8.77
CA LYS A 111 4.61 -37.93 9.74
C LYS A 111 3.21 -37.40 9.99
N THR A 112 2.96 -36.10 9.87
CA THR A 112 1.61 -35.54 10.05
C THR A 112 0.65 -36.00 8.95
N TYR A 113 1.17 -36.34 7.76
CA TYR A 113 0.40 -36.86 6.64
C TYR A 113 0.18 -38.38 6.67
N SER A 114 0.78 -39.08 7.64
CA SER A 114 0.75 -40.55 7.72
C SER A 114 -0.65 -41.16 7.80
N THR A 115 -1.58 -40.46 8.44
CA THR A 115 -2.99 -40.90 8.56
C THR A 115 -3.73 -40.78 7.24
N VAL A 116 -3.50 -39.70 6.49
CA VAL A 116 -4.21 -39.37 5.25
C VAL A 116 -3.68 -40.19 4.07
N LEU A 117 -2.38 -40.47 4.05
CA LEU A 117 -1.72 -41.23 2.98
C LEU A 117 -1.69 -42.74 3.23
N LYS A 118 -2.20 -43.22 4.38
CA LYS A 118 -2.15 -44.63 4.76
C LYS A 118 -2.69 -45.54 3.64
N GLU A 119 -1.93 -46.58 3.31
CA GLU A 119 -2.24 -47.61 2.31
C GLU A 119 -2.38 -47.10 0.87
N LYS A 120 -2.18 -45.81 0.61
CA LYS A 120 -2.21 -45.25 -0.74
C LYS A 120 -0.92 -45.52 -1.51
N LYS A 121 -1.05 -45.58 -2.84
CA LYS A 121 0.08 -45.54 -3.77
C LYS A 121 0.44 -44.09 -4.06
N ILE A 122 1.71 -43.77 -3.95
CA ILE A 122 2.22 -42.39 -4.06
C ILE A 122 3.36 -42.28 -5.07
N GLU A 123 3.43 -41.13 -5.72
CA GLU A 123 4.58 -40.65 -6.48
C GLU A 123 5.27 -39.54 -5.68
N VAL A 124 6.60 -39.61 -5.58
CA VAL A 124 7.38 -38.64 -4.82
C VAL A 124 8.27 -37.86 -5.76
N TYR A 125 8.17 -36.54 -5.70
CA TYR A 125 8.96 -35.60 -6.48
C TYR A 125 9.88 -34.83 -5.54
N TYR A 126 11.15 -34.70 -5.91
CA TYR A 126 12.14 -34.08 -5.04
C TYR A 126 13.30 -33.45 -5.81
N LYS A 127 14.00 -32.53 -5.16
CA LYS A 127 15.20 -31.85 -5.63
C LYS A 127 16.22 -31.76 -4.50
N GLY A 128 17.51 -31.68 -4.81
CA GLY A 128 18.58 -31.42 -3.83
C GLY A 128 19.06 -32.62 -3.04
N TYR A 129 18.30 -33.72 -3.00
CA TYR A 129 18.64 -34.94 -2.27
C TYR A 129 18.91 -36.13 -3.20
N SER A 130 19.56 -37.16 -2.66
CA SER A 130 19.71 -38.45 -3.35
C SER A 130 18.47 -39.33 -3.21
N ASP A 131 18.25 -40.20 -4.19
CA ASP A 131 17.19 -41.22 -4.20
C ASP A 131 17.20 -42.07 -2.92
N ALA A 132 18.39 -42.43 -2.44
CA ALA A 132 18.56 -43.24 -1.24
C ALA A 132 18.07 -42.51 0.03
N GLN A 133 18.40 -41.22 0.16
CA GLN A 133 17.95 -40.40 1.29
C GLN A 133 16.44 -40.23 1.27
N ILE A 134 15.85 -39.89 0.12
CA ILE A 134 14.40 -39.72 -0.01
C ILE A 134 13.66 -41.03 0.24
N LYS A 135 14.14 -42.14 -0.32
CA LYS A 135 13.52 -43.45 -0.08
C LYS A 135 13.52 -43.78 1.41
N LYS A 136 14.64 -43.58 2.11
CA LYS A 136 14.74 -43.78 3.57
C LYS A 136 13.84 -42.82 4.36
N LEU A 137 13.74 -41.56 3.93
CA LEU A 137 12.89 -40.54 4.55
C LEU A 137 11.41 -40.95 4.49
N ILE A 138 10.93 -41.30 3.28
CA ILE A 138 9.53 -41.66 3.04
C ILE A 138 9.18 -42.97 3.75
N THR A 139 9.99 -44.03 3.63
CA THR A 139 9.68 -45.31 4.28
C THR A 139 9.68 -45.20 5.80
N GLY A 140 10.55 -44.35 6.38
CA GLY A 140 10.56 -44.11 7.82
C GLY A 140 9.39 -43.24 8.31
N ALA A 141 8.97 -42.23 7.54
CA ALA A 141 7.90 -41.32 7.93
C ALA A 141 6.51 -41.90 7.64
N LEU A 142 6.39 -42.65 6.55
CA LEU A 142 5.14 -43.16 5.97
C LEU A 142 5.22 -44.69 5.74
N PRO A 143 5.40 -45.50 6.79
CA PRO A 143 5.70 -46.94 6.65
C PRO A 143 4.60 -47.76 5.97
N LYS A 144 3.36 -47.26 5.96
CA LYS A 144 2.19 -47.93 5.35
C LYS A 144 1.84 -47.38 3.97
N THR A 145 2.71 -46.58 3.35
CA THR A 145 2.52 -46.06 1.99
C THR A 145 3.31 -46.90 0.98
N HIS A 146 2.80 -46.99 -0.24
CA HIS A 146 3.47 -47.69 -1.33
C HIS A 146 4.05 -46.66 -2.31
N ILE A 147 5.38 -46.58 -2.37
CA ILE A 147 6.07 -45.70 -3.33
C ILE A 147 6.00 -46.36 -4.71
N GLN A 148 5.29 -45.75 -5.65
CA GLN A 148 5.22 -46.22 -7.03
C GLN A 148 6.36 -45.66 -7.88
N ALA A 149 6.69 -44.38 -7.69
CA ALA A 149 7.76 -43.72 -8.43
C ALA A 149 8.49 -42.68 -7.57
N LEU A 150 9.80 -42.59 -7.76
CA LEU A 150 10.65 -41.51 -7.28
C LEU A 150 11.09 -40.69 -8.49
N LYS A 151 10.72 -39.41 -8.55
CA LYS A 151 11.00 -38.51 -9.66
C LYS A 151 11.90 -37.38 -9.16
N LYS A 152 13.18 -37.47 -9.48
CA LYS A 152 14.12 -36.38 -9.22
C LYS A 152 13.90 -35.29 -10.27
N LEU A 153 13.59 -34.08 -9.81
CA LEU A 153 13.37 -32.93 -10.68
C LEU A 153 14.71 -32.27 -11.04
N SER A 154 14.86 -31.88 -12.30
CA SER A 154 15.95 -31.02 -12.76
C SER A 154 15.76 -29.57 -12.30
N ASP A 155 16.82 -28.75 -12.36
CA ASP A 155 16.73 -27.34 -11.98
C ASP A 155 15.70 -26.55 -12.79
N ALA A 156 15.57 -26.85 -14.09
CA ALA A 156 14.63 -26.18 -14.97
C ALA A 156 13.17 -26.55 -14.64
N GLU A 157 12.88 -27.83 -14.44
CA GLU A 157 11.54 -28.31 -14.05
C GLU A 157 11.16 -27.78 -12.67
N ALA A 158 12.12 -27.77 -11.75
CA ALA A 158 11.93 -27.24 -10.42
C ALA A 158 11.65 -25.73 -10.43
N SER A 159 12.38 -24.95 -11.23
CA SER A 159 12.15 -23.50 -11.36
C SER A 159 10.78 -23.20 -11.96
N ALA A 160 10.35 -23.93 -13.00
CA ALA A 160 9.02 -23.80 -13.59
C ALA A 160 7.88 -24.10 -12.60
N LEU A 161 8.14 -24.95 -11.60
CA LEU A 161 7.21 -25.29 -10.52
C LEU A 161 7.42 -24.44 -9.25
N HIS A 162 8.29 -23.42 -9.29
CA HIS A 162 8.72 -22.63 -8.13
C HIS A 162 9.14 -23.51 -6.94
N PHE A 163 10.02 -24.49 -7.21
CA PHE A 163 10.31 -25.65 -6.36
C PHE A 163 11.80 -25.70 -5.97
N ASP A 164 12.20 -24.97 -4.93
CA ASP A 164 13.64 -24.86 -4.60
C ASP A 164 14.19 -26.05 -3.78
N ASP A 165 13.58 -26.39 -2.64
CA ASP A 165 14.11 -27.40 -1.68
C ASP A 165 12.98 -28.26 -1.09
N ARG A 166 12.19 -28.87 -1.98
CA ARG A 166 10.89 -29.46 -1.62
C ARG A 166 10.85 -30.97 -1.87
N VAL A 167 10.21 -31.69 -0.95
CA VAL A 167 9.70 -33.04 -1.17
C VAL A 167 8.19 -32.92 -1.36
N TYR A 168 7.71 -33.49 -2.44
CA TYR A 168 6.31 -33.43 -2.82
C TYR A 168 5.78 -34.83 -3.03
N ILE A 169 4.62 -35.11 -2.47
CA ILE A 169 3.98 -36.42 -2.54
C ILE A 169 2.60 -36.23 -3.15
N GLU A 170 2.34 -36.98 -4.21
CA GLU A 170 1.04 -37.01 -4.87
C GLU A 170 0.55 -38.45 -4.89
N THR A 171 -0.73 -38.65 -4.63
CA THR A 171 -1.33 -39.97 -4.79
C THR A 171 -1.55 -40.26 -6.27
N VAL A 172 -1.46 -41.52 -6.66
CA VAL A 172 -1.54 -41.94 -8.08
C VAL A 172 -2.92 -41.64 -8.69
N ASP A 173 -3.95 -41.65 -7.85
CA ASP A 173 -5.32 -41.24 -8.20
C ASP A 173 -5.50 -39.71 -8.27
N LYS A 174 -4.43 -38.94 -8.01
CA LYS A 174 -4.41 -37.46 -7.95
C LYS A 174 -5.39 -36.85 -6.94
N SER A 175 -5.89 -37.64 -6.00
CA SER A 175 -6.85 -37.19 -4.99
C SER A 175 -6.20 -36.33 -3.91
N LEU A 176 -4.91 -36.54 -3.62
CA LEU A 176 -4.20 -35.88 -2.54
C LEU A 176 -2.82 -35.42 -2.96
N MET A 177 -2.48 -34.27 -2.42
CA MET A 177 -1.23 -33.57 -2.68
C MET A 177 -0.66 -33.09 -1.35
N CYS A 178 0.53 -33.56 -0.99
CA CYS A 178 1.21 -33.21 0.25
C CYS A 178 2.57 -32.56 -0.07
N ARG A 179 2.72 -31.30 0.34
CA ARG A 179 3.99 -30.57 0.23
C ARG A 179 4.73 -30.68 1.56
N ALA A 180 5.98 -31.11 1.49
CA ALA A 180 6.88 -31.17 2.63
C ALA A 180 8.18 -30.44 2.28
N SER A 181 8.33 -29.23 2.79
CA SER A 181 9.52 -28.42 2.56
C SER A 181 9.80 -27.52 3.74
N ILE A 182 11.04 -27.03 3.81
CA ILE A 182 11.43 -26.01 4.79
C ILE A 182 10.56 -24.76 4.65
N GLN A 183 10.19 -24.37 3.42
CA GLN A 183 9.32 -23.21 3.21
C GLN A 183 7.93 -23.38 3.85
N GLU A 184 7.33 -24.58 3.75
CA GLU A 184 6.04 -24.85 4.41
C GLU A 184 6.17 -24.72 5.94
N ILE A 185 7.29 -25.19 6.49
CA ILE A 185 7.58 -25.09 7.93
C ILE A 185 7.79 -23.64 8.35
N MET A 186 8.52 -22.86 7.55
CA MET A 186 8.70 -21.42 7.78
C MET A 186 7.36 -20.69 7.76
N ASN A 187 6.52 -20.96 6.77
CA ASN A 187 5.17 -20.39 6.68
C ASN A 187 4.33 -20.75 7.91
N ASP A 188 4.39 -22.01 8.34
CA ASP A 188 3.69 -22.49 9.54
C ASP A 188 4.18 -21.79 10.82
N LEU A 189 5.50 -21.59 10.95
CA LEU A 189 6.10 -20.86 12.08
C LEU A 189 5.72 -19.39 12.07
N LEU A 190 5.78 -18.74 10.90
CA LEU A 190 5.36 -17.35 10.71
C LEU A 190 3.86 -17.16 10.95
N HIS A 191 3.04 -18.19 10.76
CA HIS A 191 1.61 -18.13 11.04
C HIS A 191 1.31 -18.39 12.53
N LYS A 192 1.90 -19.43 13.11
CA LYS A 192 1.53 -19.92 14.46
C LYS A 192 2.34 -19.30 15.59
N LYS A 193 3.56 -18.87 15.30
CA LYS A 193 4.58 -18.48 16.29
C LYS A 193 5.16 -17.10 16.02
N ARG A 194 4.49 -16.30 15.19
CA ARG A 194 4.90 -14.93 14.80
C ARG A 194 5.26 -14.05 16.00
N GLN A 195 4.36 -13.99 16.98
CA GLN A 195 4.52 -13.15 18.16
C GLN A 195 5.73 -13.60 18.98
N GLU A 196 5.83 -14.90 19.28
CA GLU A 196 6.97 -15.47 20.02
C GLU A 196 8.31 -15.18 19.32
N LEU A 197 8.35 -15.32 17.97
CA LEU A 197 9.55 -15.02 17.19
C LEU A 197 9.90 -13.53 17.22
N ALA A 198 8.90 -12.65 17.12
CA ALA A 198 9.11 -11.21 17.18
C ALA A 198 9.60 -10.76 18.55
N GLU A 199 9.03 -11.31 19.62
CA GLU A 199 9.42 -10.99 20.99
C GLU A 199 10.86 -11.40 21.30
N VAL A 200 11.30 -12.54 20.77
CA VAL A 200 12.68 -13.01 20.95
C VAL A 200 13.68 -12.15 20.17
N LEU A 201 13.33 -11.74 18.94
CA LEU A 201 14.25 -10.99 18.08
C LEU A 201 14.30 -9.49 18.38
N PHE A 202 13.19 -8.90 18.82
CA PHE A 202 13.03 -7.46 18.94
C PHE A 202 12.62 -7.00 20.35
N GLY A 203 12.31 -7.93 21.27
CA GLY A 203 11.82 -7.64 22.62
C GLY A 203 10.30 -7.65 22.74
N SER A 204 9.81 -7.58 23.98
CA SER A 204 8.36 -7.63 24.26
C SER A 204 7.60 -6.41 23.71
N GLY A 205 6.39 -6.62 23.19
CA GLY A 205 5.48 -5.55 22.74
C GLY A 205 5.67 -5.07 21.30
N VAL A 206 6.51 -5.74 20.51
CA VAL A 206 6.85 -5.36 19.12
C VAL A 206 5.71 -5.57 18.14
N ILE A 207 4.91 -6.61 18.36
CA ILE A 207 3.70 -6.90 17.59
C ILE A 207 2.55 -6.90 18.59
N THR A 208 1.82 -5.78 18.64
CA THR A 208 0.55 -5.64 19.37
C THR A 208 -0.52 -5.11 18.43
#